data_AF-A0A2G1ZC73-F1
#
_entry.id   AF-A0A2G1ZC73-F1
#
_cell.length_a   1.000
_cell.length_b   1.000
_cell.length_c   1.000
_cell.angle_alpha   90.00
_cell.angle_beta   90.00
_cell.angle_gamma   90.00
#
_symmetry.space_group_name_H-M   'P 1'
#
loop_
_entity.id
_entity.type
_entity.pdbx_description
1 polymer ?
#
loop_
_entity_poly.entity_id
_entity_poly.type
_entity_poly.pdbx_seq_one_letter_code
_entity_poly.pdbx_strand_id
1 'polypeptide(L)' 'MLQTVEALIDEQGHIQWLEKVSIKGSRRVLITLLDDDESQEEVLVAAESALKDDWLKDEEDTAWEHLKKEV' A
#
# COMPACT_ATOMS: atom_id res chain seq x y z
N MET A 1 2.20 3.35 22.67
CA MET A 1 2.19 3.61 21.23
C MET A 1 1.60 2.39 20.53
N LEU A 2 0.69 2.59 19.58
CA LEU A 2 0.14 1.53 18.74
C LEU A 2 1.18 1.21 17.65
N GLN A 3 1.36 -0.07 17.35
CA GLN A 3 2.23 -0.54 16.27
C GLN A 3 1.33 -1.33 15.32
N THR A 4 1.30 -0.90 14.07
CA THR A 4 0.71 -1.67 12.97
C THR A 4 1.83 -2.50 12.35
N VAL A 5 1.56 -3.77 12.09
CA VAL A 5 2.53 -4.72 11.53
C VAL A 5 1.81 -5.53 10.48
N GLU A 6 2.45 -5.73 9.34
CA GLU A 6 1.97 -6.64 8.31
C GLU A 6 2.46 -8.08 8.56
N ALA A 7 1.57 -9.04 8.35
CA ALA A 7 1.81 -10.44 8.60
C ALA A 7 0.93 -11.30 7.69
N LEU A 8 1.40 -12.50 7.39
CA LEU A 8 0.61 -13.52 6.70
C LEU A 8 -0.15 -14.35 7.74
N ILE A 9 -1.40 -14.69 7.43
CA ILE A 9 -2.23 -15.58 8.25
C ILE A 9 -2.58 -16.78 7.41
N ASP A 10 -2.22 -17.98 7.87
CA ASP A 10 -2.61 -19.22 7.21
C ASP A 10 -4.05 -19.63 7.55
N GLU A 11 -4.58 -20.62 6.83
CA GLU A 11 -5.94 -21.14 7.04
C GLU A 11 -6.17 -21.71 8.45
N GLN A 12 -5.10 -22.05 9.17
CA GLN A 12 -5.16 -22.54 10.55
C GLN A 12 -5.10 -21.40 11.57
N GLY A 13 -4.95 -20.15 11.12
CA GLY A 13 -4.90 -18.95 11.94
C GLY A 13 -3.51 -18.67 12.53
N HIS A 14 -2.44 -19.32 12.05
CA HIS A 14 -1.10 -18.96 12.48
C HIS A 14 -0.63 -17.69 11.79
N ILE A 15 -0.10 -16.77 12.61
CA ILE A 15 0.41 -15.49 12.15
C ILE A 15 1.92 -15.61 11.90
N GLN A 16 2.34 -15.37 10.67
CA GLN A 16 3.74 -15.24 10.27
C GLN A 16 4.10 -13.76 10.09
N TRP A 17 4.92 -13.25 11.01
CA TRP A 17 5.36 -11.86 10.96
C TRP A 17 6.36 -11.63 9.82
N LEU A 18 6.12 -10.63 8.99
CA LEU A 18 7.05 -10.24 7.92
C LEU A 18 8.25 -9.44 8.46
N GLU A 19 8.07 -8.79 9.61
CA GLU A 19 9.10 -8.04 10.31
C GLU A 19 9.28 -8.52 11.75
N LYS A 20 10.36 -8.07 12.41
CA LYS A 20 10.66 -8.46 13.79
C LYS A 20 9.76 -7.70 14.76
N VAL A 21 8.70 -8.35 15.22
CA VAL A 21 7.78 -7.78 16.23
C VAL A 21 8.17 -8.20 17.64
N SER A 22 8.34 -7.24 18.54
CA SER A 22 8.53 -7.51 19.98
C SER A 22 7.20 -7.40 20.72
N ILE A 23 6.60 -8.54 21.03
CA ILE A 23 5.40 -8.62 21.86
C ILE A 23 5.82 -8.88 23.30
N LYS A 24 5.54 -7.93 24.20
CA LYS A 24 5.77 -8.07 25.64
C LYS A 24 4.48 -8.51 26.32
N GLY A 25 4.47 -9.72 26.87
CA GLY A 25 3.30 -10.29 27.54
C GLY A 25 2.12 -10.53 26.58
N SER A 26 0.90 -10.57 27.13
CA SER A 26 -0.32 -10.70 26.34
C SER A 26 -0.81 -9.33 25.88
N ARG A 27 -1.11 -9.19 24.58
CA ARG A 27 -1.59 -7.94 23.97
C ARG A 27 -2.84 -8.20 23.13
N ARG A 28 -3.77 -7.25 23.17
CA ARG A 28 -4.90 -7.20 22.23
C ARG A 28 -4.38 -6.76 20.87
N VAL A 29 -4.89 -7.38 19.82
CA VAL A 29 -4.56 -7.06 18.42
C VAL A 29 -5.84 -6.76 17.65
N LEU A 30 -5.73 -5.93 16.61
CA LEU A 30 -6.71 -5.80 15.54
C LEU A 30 -6.09 -6.44 14.30
N ILE A 31 -6.87 -7.25 13.60
CA ILE A 31 -6.46 -7.92 12.38
C ILE A 31 -7.35 -7.39 11.26
N THR A 32 -6.73 -6.92 10.19
CA THR A 32 -7.40 -6.55 8.94
C THR A 32 -6.91 -7.54 7.89
N LEU A 33 -7.82 -8.26 7.26
CA LEU A 33 -7.49 -9.14 6.14
C LEU A 33 -7.35 -8.26 4.90
N LEU A 34 -6.22 -8.39 4.21
CA LEU A 34 -5.97 -7.75 2.92
C LEU A 34 -6.39 -8.74 1.84
N ASP A 35 -7.06 -8.25 0.80
CA ASP A 35 -7.40 -9.08 -0.36
C ASP A 35 -6.12 -9.46 -1.11
N ASP A 36 -6.11 -10.66 -1.69
CA ASP A 36 -4.97 -11.15 -2.46
C ASP A 36 -4.73 -10.23 -3.67
N ASP A 37 -3.45 -10.00 -3.97
CA ASP A 37 -2.94 -8.96 -4.89
C ASP A 37 -3.41 -9.06 -6.35
N GLU A 38 -4.20 -10.06 -6.71
CA GLU A 38 -4.75 -10.21 -8.07
C GLU A 38 -5.58 -8.98 -8.51
N SER A 39 -6.18 -8.26 -7.55
CA SER A 39 -6.91 -7.03 -7.86
C SER A 39 -6.01 -5.81 -8.12
N GLN A 40 -4.74 -5.81 -7.68
CA GLN A 40 -3.87 -4.66 -7.86
C GLN A 40 -3.45 -4.49 -9.33
N GLU A 41 -3.21 -5.57 -10.06
CA GLU A 41 -2.90 -5.49 -11.49
C GLU A 41 -4.10 -4.98 -12.30
N GLU A 42 -5.32 -5.46 -12.02
CA GLU A 42 -6.53 -4.98 -12.68
C GLU A 42 -6.82 -3.50 -12.35
N VAL A 43 -6.66 -3.12 -11.07
CA VAL A 43 -6.84 -1.73 -10.63
C VAL A 43 -5.77 -0.82 -11.21
N LEU A 44 -4.51 -1.27 -11.30
CA LEU A 44 -3.42 -0.52 -11.90
C LEU A 44 -3.67 -0.31 -13.40
N VAL A 45 -4.04 -1.36 -14.13
CA VAL A 45 -4.37 -1.27 -15.56
C VAL A 45 -5.58 -0.36 -15.80
N ALA A 46 -6.60 -0.44 -14.95
CA ALA A 46 -7.77 0.45 -15.02
C ALA A 46 -7.40 1.91 -14.73
N ALA A 47 -6.57 2.16 -13.72
CA ALA A 47 -6.09 3.49 -13.37
C ALA A 47 -5.19 4.07 -14.46
N GLU A 48 -4.25 3.30 -15.01
CA GLU A 48 -3.42 3.70 -16.14
C GLU A 48 -4.29 4.07 -17.35
N SER A 49 -5.26 3.23 -17.71
CA SER A 49 -6.14 3.52 -18.84
C SER A 49 -7.02 4.75 -18.60
N ALA A 50 -7.47 5.00 -17.36
CA ALA A 50 -8.32 6.15 -17.04
C ALA A 50 -7.53 7.46 -16.99
N LEU A 51 -6.26 7.41 -16.55
CA LEU A 51 -5.43 8.60 -16.36
C LEU A 51 -4.57 8.93 -17.57
N LYS A 52 -4.32 7.99 -18.49
CA LYS A 52 -3.42 8.19 -19.64
C LYS A 52 -3.69 9.48 -20.43
N ASP A 53 -4.95 9.79 -20.69
CA ASP A 53 -5.32 10.95 -21.51
C ASP A 53 -5.28 12.27 -20.74
N ASP A 54 -5.45 12.22 -19.41
CA ASP A 54 -5.46 13.40 -18.53
C ASP A 54 -4.05 13.74 -18.04
N TRP A 55 -3.22 12.71 -17.81
CA TRP A 55 -1.86 12.79 -17.29
C TRP A 55 -0.82 13.21 -18.34
N LEU A 56 -1.09 13.00 -19.62
CA LEU A 56 -0.21 13.40 -20.74
C LEU A 56 -0.41 14.86 -21.18
N LYS A 57 -1.14 15.66 -20.41
CA LYS A 57 -1.40 17.06 -20.70
C LYS A 57 -0.22 17.94 -20.28
N ASP A 58 0.11 18.94 -21.10
CA ASP A 58 1.22 19.89 -20.84
C ASP A 58 1.04 20.65 -19.51
N GLU A 59 -0.21 20.78 -19.04
CA GLU A 59 -0.55 21.36 -17.73
C GLU A 59 0.07 20.57 -16.57
N GLU A 60 0.10 19.23 -16.67
CA GLU A 60 0.72 18.38 -15.66
C GLU A 60 2.24 18.58 -15.65
N ASP A 61 2.90 18.51 -16.82
CA ASP A 61 4.34 18.75 -16.92
C ASP A 61 4.75 20.09 -16.30
N THR A 62 3.94 21.13 -16.49
CA THR A 62 4.13 22.44 -15.84
C THR A 62 3.99 22.35 -14.32
N ALA A 63 2.97 21.64 -13.81
CA ALA A 63 2.78 21.41 -12.37
C ALA A 63 3.97 20.66 -11.74
N TRP A 64 4.53 19.65 -12.42
CA TRP A 64 5.70 18.89 -11.98
C TRP A 64 7.00 19.70 -12.00
N GLU A 65 7.18 20.61 -12.96
CA GLU A 65 8.35 21.52 -13.02
C GLU A 65 8.46 22.42 -11.77
N HIS A 66 7.32 22.80 -11.17
CA HIS A 66 7.31 23.59 -9.94
C HIS A 66 7.80 22.82 -8.71
N LEU A 67 7.67 21.49 -8.69
CA LEU A 67 8.13 20.62 -7.59
C LEU A 67 9.62 20.28 -7.70
N LYS A 68 10.23 20.44 -8.88
CA LYS A 68 11.68 20.19 -9.09
C LYS A 68 12.58 21.28 -8.50
N LYS A 69 12.03 22.39 -8.01
CA LYS A 69 12.79 23.47 -7.35
C LYS A 69 12.72 23.37 -5.83
N GLU A 70 13.24 22.27 -5.31
CA GLU A 70 13.75 22.22 -3.94
C GLU A 70 14.93 21.23 -3.90
N VAL A 71 16.09 21.72 -4.33
CA VAL A 71 17.41 21.12 -4.09
C VAL A 71 18.32 22.20 -3.53
#